data_AF-A0A8T7BPX0-F1
#
_entry.id   AF-A0A8T7BPX0-F1
#
_cell.length_a   1.000
_cell.length_b   1.000
_cell.length_c   1.000
_cell.angle_alpha   90.00
_cell.angle_beta   90.00
_cell.angle_gamma   90.00
#
_symmetry.space_group_name_H-M   'P 1'
#
loop_
_entity.id
_entity.type
_entity.pdbx_description
1 polymer ?
#
loop_
_entity_poly.entity_id
_entity_poly.type
_entity_poly.pdbx_seq_one_letter_code
_entity_poly.pdbx_strand_id
1 'polypeptide(L)'
;MTQADIDIQLKVWKDLAISKQILMGAATDALGLDAECSTDELRSALDQAIQRAKNADLNIVKIREEADAQLAEMKALVESSQQAKEEADALVAESNNARETAERQLAIGKSENAEALKKARAEVADKQNKLKAISKSLADTPENVVKKLKTLKKQKMDEAKLRTQTESKLQSIRKEKKKLEAELETQKALAEKAAPLVEQVRELHGLCKEANKKIKSLSEDKKDQIKIPKLDKELLESFEEDKSEK
;
A
#
# COMPACT_ATOMS: atom_id res chain seq x y z
N MET A 1 -113.48 -79.27 -39.65
CA MET A 1 -113.01 -78.75 -38.35
C MET A 1 -113.82 -79.42 -37.26
N THR A 2 -113.19 -79.94 -36.22
CA THR A 2 -113.90 -80.52 -35.07
C THR A 2 -114.32 -79.41 -34.10
N GLN A 3 -115.37 -79.61 -33.30
CA GLN A 3 -115.84 -78.62 -32.33
C GLN A 3 -114.74 -78.17 -31.35
N ALA A 4 -113.82 -79.08 -30.99
CA ALA A 4 -112.66 -78.79 -30.17
C ALA A 4 -111.68 -77.80 -30.84
N ASP A 5 -111.50 -77.87 -32.16
CA ASP A 5 -110.66 -76.93 -32.91
C ASP A 5 -111.25 -75.51 -32.88
N ILE A 6 -112.58 -75.40 -32.94
CA ILE A 6 -113.31 -74.12 -32.90
C ILE A 6 -113.15 -73.46 -31.52
N ASP A 7 -113.28 -74.24 -30.44
CA ASP A 7 -113.15 -73.72 -29.07
C ASP A 7 -111.72 -73.27 -28.75
N ILE A 8 -110.71 -74.01 -29.25
CA ILE A 8 -109.30 -73.61 -29.16
C ILE A 8 -109.05 -72.31 -29.92
N GLN A 9 -109.56 -72.19 -31.16
CA GLN A 9 -109.44 -70.96 -31.93
C GLN A 9 -110.08 -69.78 -31.20
N LEU A 10 -111.31 -69.92 -30.67
CA LEU A 10 -111.98 -68.86 -29.92
C LEU A 10 -111.19 -68.40 -28.69
N LYS A 11 -110.55 -69.34 -27.98
CA LYS A 11 -109.68 -69.01 -26.85
C LYS A 11 -108.46 -68.20 -27.30
N VAL A 12 -107.80 -68.60 -28.38
CA VAL A 12 -106.68 -67.85 -28.97
C VAL A 12 -107.10 -66.46 -29.40
N TRP A 13 -108.28 -66.30 -30.02
CA TRP A 13 -108.81 -64.99 -30.41
C TRP A 13 -109.12 -64.10 -29.19
N LYS A 14 -109.66 -64.65 -28.11
CA LYS A 14 -109.91 -63.92 -26.85
C LYS A 14 -108.61 -63.48 -26.19
N ASP A 15 -107.64 -64.36 -26.06
CA ASP A 15 -106.33 -64.04 -25.45
C ASP A 15 -105.59 -62.99 -26.29
N LEU A 16 -105.67 -63.08 -27.63
CA LEU A 16 -105.13 -62.08 -28.54
C LEU A 16 -105.83 -60.72 -28.38
N ALA A 17 -107.16 -60.71 -28.25
CA ALA A 17 -107.93 -59.48 -28.05
C ALA A 17 -107.61 -58.80 -26.72
N ILE A 18 -107.52 -59.58 -25.62
CA ILE A 18 -107.15 -59.07 -24.29
C ILE A 18 -105.72 -58.50 -24.33
N SER A 19 -104.77 -59.23 -24.93
CA SER A 19 -103.38 -58.78 -25.07
C SER A 19 -103.28 -57.46 -25.85
N LYS A 20 -104.05 -57.33 -26.95
CA LYS A 20 -104.14 -56.07 -27.71
C LYS A 20 -104.72 -54.93 -26.89
N GLN A 21 -105.78 -55.17 -26.12
CA GLN A 21 -106.40 -54.15 -25.28
C GLN A 21 -105.44 -53.66 -24.19
N ILE A 22 -104.71 -54.57 -23.54
CA ILE A 22 -103.69 -54.22 -22.55
C ILE A 22 -102.56 -53.41 -23.21
N LEU A 23 -102.09 -53.82 -24.39
CA LEU A 23 -101.04 -53.10 -25.12
C LEU A 23 -101.49 -51.69 -25.52
N MET A 24 -102.71 -51.54 -26.04
CA MET A 24 -103.27 -50.23 -26.41
C MET A 24 -103.47 -49.35 -25.18
N GLY A 25 -103.97 -49.88 -24.07
CA GLY A 25 -104.10 -49.14 -22.81
C GLY A 25 -102.75 -48.65 -22.29
N ALA A 26 -101.75 -49.53 -22.21
CA ALA A 26 -100.41 -49.15 -21.77
C ALA A 26 -99.74 -48.11 -22.68
N ALA A 27 -99.93 -48.19 -24.00
CA ALA A 27 -99.42 -47.20 -24.95
C ALA A 27 -100.13 -45.85 -24.80
N THR A 28 -101.45 -45.87 -24.59
CA THR A 28 -102.29 -44.68 -24.35
C THR A 28 -101.85 -43.98 -23.06
N ASP A 29 -101.69 -44.73 -21.97
CA ASP A 29 -101.21 -44.22 -20.68
C ASP A 29 -99.79 -43.65 -20.78
N ALA A 30 -98.87 -44.36 -21.45
CA ALA A 30 -97.47 -43.92 -21.60
C ALA A 30 -97.33 -42.64 -22.44
N LEU A 31 -98.24 -42.42 -23.39
CA LEU A 31 -98.31 -41.21 -24.20
C LEU A 31 -99.17 -40.10 -23.57
N GLY A 32 -99.84 -40.38 -22.46
CA GLY A 32 -100.74 -39.45 -21.78
C GLY A 32 -101.98 -39.10 -22.61
N LEU A 33 -102.46 -40.04 -23.42
CA LEU A 33 -103.68 -39.88 -24.22
C LEU A 33 -104.93 -40.28 -23.41
N ASP A 34 -106.10 -39.86 -23.87
CA ASP A 34 -107.38 -40.26 -23.27
C ASP A 34 -107.72 -41.73 -23.54
N ALA A 35 -108.42 -42.38 -22.61
CA ALA A 35 -108.73 -43.82 -22.66
C ALA A 35 -109.67 -44.19 -23.84
N GLU A 36 -110.41 -43.21 -24.38
CA GLU A 36 -111.28 -43.35 -25.56
C GLU A 36 -110.62 -42.85 -26.86
N CYS A 37 -109.31 -42.62 -26.88
CA CYS A 37 -108.64 -42.11 -28.08
C CYS A 37 -108.83 -43.02 -29.30
N SER A 38 -108.94 -42.40 -30.46
CA SER A 38 -109.06 -43.13 -31.71
C SER A 38 -107.74 -43.83 -32.06
N THR A 39 -107.83 -44.89 -32.86
CA THR A 39 -106.64 -45.61 -33.36
C THR A 39 -105.70 -44.70 -34.16
N ASP A 40 -106.25 -43.68 -34.83
CA ASP A 40 -105.47 -42.71 -35.61
C ASP A 40 -104.73 -41.71 -34.71
N GLU A 41 -105.35 -41.28 -33.61
CA GLU A 41 -104.71 -40.43 -32.59
C GLU A 41 -103.58 -41.17 -31.89
N LEU A 42 -103.82 -42.42 -31.46
CA LEU A 42 -102.78 -43.26 -30.85
C LEU A 42 -101.60 -43.48 -31.81
N ARG A 43 -101.88 -43.76 -33.08
CA ARG A 43 -100.84 -43.93 -34.12
C ARG A 43 -100.05 -42.65 -34.34
N SER A 44 -100.72 -41.52 -34.50
CA SER A 44 -100.09 -40.21 -34.69
C SER A 44 -99.19 -39.84 -33.50
N ALA A 45 -99.66 -40.07 -32.27
CA ALA A 45 -98.88 -39.81 -31.06
C ALA A 45 -97.66 -40.73 -30.92
N LEU A 46 -97.80 -42.03 -31.26
CA LEU A 46 -96.67 -42.96 -31.33
C LEU A 46 -95.64 -42.51 -32.37
N ASP A 47 -96.08 -42.13 -33.57
CA ASP A 47 -95.18 -41.63 -34.62
C ASP A 47 -94.45 -40.35 -34.16
N GLN A 48 -95.16 -39.42 -33.52
CA GLN A 48 -94.53 -38.22 -32.95
C GLN A 48 -93.54 -38.54 -31.83
N ALA A 49 -93.86 -39.46 -30.93
CA ALA A 49 -92.97 -39.88 -29.84
C ALA A 49 -91.70 -40.53 -30.40
N ILE A 50 -91.83 -41.40 -31.41
CA ILE A 50 -90.70 -42.02 -32.12
C ILE A 50 -89.83 -40.95 -32.79
N GLN A 51 -90.42 -39.96 -33.47
CA GLN A 51 -89.67 -38.87 -34.08
C GLN A 51 -88.95 -37.99 -33.04
N ARG A 52 -89.61 -37.69 -31.92
CA ARG A 52 -88.98 -36.94 -30.81
C ARG A 52 -87.81 -37.71 -30.21
N ALA A 53 -87.97 -39.01 -29.96
CA ALA A 53 -86.88 -39.86 -29.46
C ALA A 53 -85.70 -39.88 -30.44
N LYS A 54 -85.97 -40.09 -31.73
CA LYS A 54 -84.94 -40.06 -32.77
C LYS A 54 -84.21 -38.72 -32.86
N ASN A 55 -84.94 -37.60 -32.78
CA ASN A 55 -84.36 -36.26 -32.79
C ASN A 55 -83.55 -35.99 -31.52
N ALA A 56 -84.01 -36.46 -30.36
CA ALA A 56 -83.27 -36.35 -29.10
C ALA A 56 -81.97 -37.14 -29.15
N ASP A 57 -81.98 -38.38 -29.65
CA ASP A 57 -80.77 -39.18 -29.82
C ASP A 57 -79.76 -38.51 -30.76
N LEU A 58 -80.23 -37.99 -31.90
CA LEU A 58 -79.37 -37.22 -32.82
C LEU A 58 -78.77 -35.97 -32.16
N ASN A 59 -79.56 -35.25 -31.37
CA ASN A 59 -79.07 -34.06 -30.66
C ASN A 59 -78.07 -34.42 -29.55
N ILE A 60 -78.30 -35.51 -28.81
CA ILE A 60 -77.36 -36.00 -27.79
C ILE A 60 -76.02 -36.36 -28.42
N VAL A 61 -76.03 -37.05 -29.57
CA VAL A 61 -74.81 -37.39 -30.30
C VAL A 61 -74.06 -36.11 -30.72
N LYS A 62 -74.76 -35.14 -31.34
CA LYS A 62 -74.15 -33.86 -31.73
C LYS A 62 -73.56 -33.10 -30.55
N ILE A 63 -74.30 -32.97 -29.45
CA ILE A 63 -73.83 -32.27 -28.25
C ILE A 63 -72.60 -32.96 -27.66
N ARG A 64 -72.56 -34.31 -27.68
CA ARG A 64 -71.38 -35.05 -27.23
C ARG A 64 -70.17 -34.81 -28.12
N GLU A 65 -70.35 -34.86 -29.45
CA GLU A 65 -69.28 -34.57 -30.40
C GLU A 65 -68.74 -33.14 -30.24
N GLU A 66 -69.62 -32.16 -30.07
CA GLU A 66 -69.24 -30.77 -29.81
C GLU A 66 -68.52 -30.61 -28.47
N ALA A 67 -68.99 -31.27 -27.40
CA ALA A 67 -68.35 -31.24 -26.09
C ALA A 67 -66.98 -31.92 -26.12
N ASP A 68 -66.83 -33.05 -26.81
CA ASP A 68 -65.56 -33.74 -26.97
C ASP A 68 -64.55 -32.90 -27.76
N ALA A 69 -65.02 -32.19 -28.80
CA ALA A 69 -64.19 -31.24 -29.55
C ALA A 69 -63.71 -30.07 -28.68
N GLN A 70 -64.62 -29.46 -27.90
CA GLN A 70 -64.28 -28.36 -26.98
C GLN A 70 -63.32 -28.82 -25.86
N LEU A 71 -63.50 -30.03 -25.34
CA LEU A 71 -62.60 -30.61 -24.33
C LEU A 71 -61.21 -30.88 -24.92
N ALA A 72 -61.12 -31.34 -26.16
CA ALA A 72 -59.86 -31.52 -26.85
C ALA A 72 -59.14 -30.18 -27.06
N GLU A 73 -59.86 -29.14 -27.49
CA GLU A 73 -59.31 -27.80 -27.67
C GLU A 73 -58.83 -27.20 -26.34
N MET A 74 -59.63 -27.29 -25.27
CA MET A 74 -59.21 -26.81 -23.95
C MET A 74 -57.98 -27.54 -23.42
N LYS A 75 -57.89 -28.86 -23.61
CA LYS A 75 -56.69 -29.63 -23.20
C LYS A 75 -55.45 -29.15 -23.95
N ALA A 76 -55.54 -29.00 -25.27
CA ALA A 76 -54.44 -28.50 -26.08
C ALA A 76 -54.00 -27.08 -25.66
N LEU A 77 -54.96 -26.20 -25.34
CA LEU A 77 -54.67 -24.86 -24.87
C LEU A 77 -53.97 -24.86 -23.50
N VAL A 78 -54.43 -25.71 -22.57
CA VAL A 78 -53.81 -25.86 -21.24
C VAL A 78 -52.39 -26.41 -21.35
N GLU A 79 -52.17 -27.42 -22.18
CA GLU A 79 -50.83 -27.97 -22.43
C GLU A 79 -49.89 -26.92 -23.02
N SER A 80 -50.34 -26.18 -24.04
CA SER A 80 -49.56 -25.10 -24.64
C SER A 80 -49.26 -23.97 -23.63
N SER A 81 -50.26 -23.57 -22.83
CA SER A 81 -50.06 -22.55 -21.80
C SER A 81 -49.10 -23.00 -20.70
N GLN A 82 -49.11 -24.27 -20.33
CA GLN A 82 -48.21 -24.82 -19.32
C GLN A 82 -46.77 -24.87 -19.84
N GLN A 83 -46.56 -25.28 -21.09
CA GLN A 83 -45.25 -25.23 -21.74
C GLN A 83 -44.72 -23.80 -21.82
N ALA A 84 -45.53 -22.84 -22.27
CA ALA A 84 -45.14 -21.44 -22.34
C ALA A 84 -44.78 -20.87 -20.96
N LYS A 85 -45.48 -21.30 -19.91
CA LYS A 85 -45.17 -20.91 -18.53
C LYS A 85 -43.84 -21.49 -18.06
N GLU A 86 -43.56 -22.76 -18.33
CA GLU A 86 -42.30 -23.41 -17.97
C GLU A 86 -41.11 -22.75 -18.67
N GLU A 87 -41.26 -22.39 -19.96
CA GLU A 87 -40.26 -21.64 -20.71
C GLU A 87 -40.04 -20.23 -20.12
N ALA A 88 -41.13 -19.52 -19.79
CA ALA A 88 -41.05 -18.20 -19.17
C ALA A 88 -40.37 -18.25 -17.79
N ASP A 89 -40.71 -19.23 -16.96
CA ASP A 89 -40.10 -19.43 -15.65
C ASP A 89 -38.61 -19.76 -15.77
N ALA A 90 -38.21 -20.54 -16.78
CA ALA A 90 -36.80 -20.83 -17.07
C ALA A 90 -36.02 -19.57 -17.49
N LEU A 91 -36.60 -18.74 -18.37
CA LEU A 91 -35.99 -17.47 -18.79
C LEU A 91 -35.86 -16.48 -17.62
N VAL A 92 -36.87 -16.41 -16.75
CA VAL A 92 -36.82 -15.58 -15.53
C VAL A 92 -35.72 -16.07 -14.60
N ALA A 93 -35.58 -17.37 -14.41
CA ALA A 93 -34.50 -17.94 -13.58
C ALA A 93 -33.11 -17.61 -14.16
N GLU A 94 -32.92 -17.76 -15.47
CA GLU A 94 -31.66 -17.40 -16.14
C GLU A 94 -31.36 -15.90 -16.01
N SER A 95 -32.35 -15.05 -16.26
CA SER A 95 -32.21 -13.59 -16.14
C SER A 95 -31.85 -13.16 -14.71
N ASN A 96 -32.45 -13.78 -13.70
CA ASN A 96 -32.14 -13.51 -12.30
C ASN A 96 -30.71 -13.92 -11.94
N ASN A 97 -30.26 -15.10 -12.39
CA ASN A 97 -28.89 -15.56 -12.18
C ASN A 97 -27.86 -14.64 -12.86
N ALA A 98 -28.16 -14.18 -14.08
CA ALA A 98 -27.33 -13.23 -14.81
C ALA A 98 -27.25 -11.89 -14.09
N ARG A 99 -28.40 -11.37 -13.60
CA ARG A 99 -28.46 -10.12 -12.83
C ARG A 99 -27.65 -10.22 -11.54
N GLU A 100 -27.82 -11.30 -10.78
CA GLU A 100 -27.08 -11.49 -9.53
C GLU A 100 -25.56 -11.58 -9.77
N THR A 101 -25.15 -12.27 -10.84
CA THR A 101 -23.74 -12.37 -11.24
C THR A 101 -23.18 -11.00 -11.62
N ALA A 102 -23.91 -10.21 -12.41
CA ALA A 102 -23.52 -8.86 -12.79
C ALA A 102 -23.43 -7.91 -11.58
N GLU A 103 -24.37 -8.00 -10.64
CA GLU A 103 -24.36 -7.22 -9.40
C GLU A 103 -23.13 -7.56 -8.53
N ARG A 104 -22.80 -8.86 -8.39
CA ARG A 104 -21.59 -9.30 -7.68
C ARG A 104 -20.32 -8.78 -8.35
N GLN A 105 -20.20 -8.89 -9.68
CA GLN A 105 -19.05 -8.37 -10.42
C GLN A 105 -18.92 -6.85 -10.27
N LEU A 106 -20.04 -6.12 -10.30
CA LEU A 106 -20.06 -4.67 -10.12
C LEU A 106 -19.63 -4.28 -8.71
N ALA A 107 -20.08 -5.01 -7.68
CA ALA A 107 -19.66 -4.79 -6.30
C ALA A 107 -18.14 -5.03 -6.12
N ILE A 108 -17.63 -6.13 -6.67
CA ILE A 108 -16.19 -6.45 -6.67
C ILE A 108 -15.40 -5.34 -7.38
N GLY A 109 -15.79 -4.99 -8.62
CA GLY A 109 -15.12 -3.95 -9.40
C GLY A 109 -15.14 -2.58 -8.72
N LYS A 110 -16.22 -2.21 -8.02
CA LYS A 110 -16.26 -0.99 -7.20
C LYS A 110 -15.26 -1.03 -6.05
N SER A 111 -15.16 -2.16 -5.36
CA SER A 111 -14.22 -2.34 -4.25
C SER A 111 -12.77 -2.27 -4.73
N GLU A 112 -12.44 -3.04 -5.77
CA GLU A 112 -11.10 -3.06 -6.38
C GLU A 112 -10.69 -1.69 -6.91
N ASN A 113 -11.60 -0.99 -7.59
CA ASN A 113 -11.33 0.36 -8.08
C ASN A 113 -11.14 1.36 -6.93
N ALA A 114 -11.92 1.26 -5.84
CA ALA A 114 -11.73 2.10 -4.66
C ALA A 114 -10.37 1.86 -3.99
N GLU A 115 -9.93 0.61 -3.89
CA GLU A 115 -8.60 0.26 -3.36
C GLU A 115 -7.48 0.75 -4.28
N ALA A 116 -7.62 0.55 -5.60
CA ALA A 116 -6.67 1.05 -6.58
C ALA A 116 -6.53 2.57 -6.54
N LEU A 117 -7.65 3.30 -6.43
CA LEU A 117 -7.66 4.76 -6.27
C LEU A 117 -7.01 5.20 -4.95
N LYS A 118 -7.26 4.49 -3.85
CA LYS A 118 -6.62 4.77 -2.56
C LYS A 118 -5.10 4.59 -2.64
N LYS A 119 -4.64 3.51 -3.27
CA LYS A 119 -3.22 3.24 -3.49
C LYS A 119 -2.58 4.31 -4.39
N ALA A 120 -3.21 4.63 -5.52
CA ALA A 120 -2.73 5.67 -6.43
C ALA A 120 -2.63 7.04 -5.73
N ARG A 121 -3.62 7.41 -4.91
CA ARG A 121 -3.57 8.64 -4.11
C ARG A 121 -2.42 8.61 -3.09
N ALA A 122 -2.19 7.48 -2.43
CA ALA A 122 -1.07 7.33 -1.50
C ALA A 122 0.29 7.47 -2.21
N GLU A 123 0.45 6.85 -3.39
CA GLU A 123 1.67 6.98 -4.20
C GLU A 123 1.90 8.42 -4.68
N VAL A 124 0.84 9.14 -5.07
CA VAL A 124 0.93 10.57 -5.43
C VAL A 124 1.35 11.41 -4.23
N ALA A 125 0.76 11.17 -3.06
CA ALA A 125 1.13 11.89 -1.84
C ALA A 125 2.60 11.63 -1.44
N ASP A 126 3.05 10.38 -1.52
CA ASP A 126 4.44 10.02 -1.25
C ASP A 126 5.40 10.68 -2.27
N LYS A 127 5.07 10.65 -3.56
CA LYS A 127 5.83 11.36 -4.60
C LYS A 127 5.87 12.87 -4.37
N GLN A 128 4.77 13.50 -3.96
CA GLN A 128 4.75 14.92 -3.61
C GLN A 128 5.64 15.23 -2.40
N ASN A 129 5.61 14.37 -1.37
CA ASN A 129 6.47 14.53 -0.20
C ASN A 129 7.95 14.35 -0.56
N LYS A 130 8.27 13.36 -1.40
CA LYS A 130 9.62 13.17 -1.97
C LYS A 130 10.05 14.38 -2.79
N LEU A 131 9.19 14.91 -3.65
CA LEU A 131 9.49 16.12 -4.43
C LEU A 131 9.72 17.33 -3.52
N LYS A 132 8.94 17.52 -2.45
CA LYS A 132 9.18 18.57 -1.45
C LYS A 132 10.49 18.38 -0.70
N ALA A 133 10.84 17.14 -0.36
CA ALA A 133 12.10 16.83 0.30
C ALA A 133 13.29 17.09 -0.64
N ILE A 134 13.18 16.66 -1.91
CA ILE A 134 14.16 16.93 -2.96
C ILE A 134 14.26 18.44 -3.20
N SER A 135 13.15 19.17 -3.30
CA SER A 135 13.19 20.62 -3.47
C SER A 135 13.81 21.30 -2.27
N LYS A 136 13.59 20.81 -1.05
CA LYS A 136 14.22 21.33 0.18
C LYS A 136 15.71 21.02 0.25
N SER A 137 16.15 19.84 -0.23
CA SER A 137 17.56 19.46 -0.23
C SER A 137 18.35 20.12 -1.37
N LEU A 138 17.74 20.26 -2.54
CA LEU A 138 18.31 21.02 -3.67
C LEU A 138 18.23 22.53 -3.45
N ALA A 139 17.27 23.01 -2.66
CA ALA A 139 17.25 24.38 -2.16
C ALA A 139 18.26 24.56 -1.01
N ASP A 140 19.54 24.41 -1.31
CA ASP A 140 20.44 25.48 -0.90
C ASP A 140 19.92 26.73 -1.64
N THR A 141 19.03 27.49 -1.01
CA THR A 141 18.55 28.76 -1.57
C THR A 141 19.75 29.60 -2.00
N PRO A 142 19.64 30.47 -3.03
CA PRO A 142 20.71 31.40 -3.38
C PRO A 142 21.27 32.10 -2.14
N GLU A 143 20.42 32.37 -1.16
CA GLU A 143 20.76 32.87 0.17
C GLU A 143 21.65 31.94 1.01
N ASN A 144 21.37 30.63 1.06
CA ASN A 144 22.21 29.65 1.75
C ASN A 144 23.55 29.44 1.04
N VAL A 145 23.58 29.44 -0.30
CA VAL A 145 24.82 29.41 -1.08
C VAL A 145 25.65 30.67 -0.80
N VAL A 146 25.03 31.85 -0.80
CA VAL A 146 25.70 33.12 -0.49
C VAL A 146 26.20 33.14 0.96
N LYS A 147 25.45 32.61 1.92
CA LYS A 147 25.92 32.46 3.32
C LYS A 147 27.13 31.55 3.41
N LYS A 148 27.10 30.36 2.77
CA LYS A 148 28.25 29.44 2.72
C LYS A 148 29.46 30.11 2.06
N LEU A 149 29.27 30.82 0.94
CA LEU A 149 30.34 31.57 0.28
C LEU A 149 30.91 32.69 1.15
N LYS A 150 30.07 33.42 1.89
CA LYS A 150 30.53 34.45 2.86
C LYS A 150 31.35 33.83 3.98
N THR A 151 30.91 32.71 4.56
CA THR A 151 31.65 31.98 5.58
C THR A 151 33.00 31.49 5.05
N LEU A 152 33.01 30.90 3.86
CA LEU A 152 34.23 30.39 3.22
C LEU A 152 35.20 31.53 2.89
N LYS A 153 34.70 32.68 2.42
CA LYS A 153 35.50 33.88 2.20
C LYS A 153 36.11 34.41 3.51
N LYS A 154 35.34 34.43 4.61
CA LYS A 154 35.84 34.82 5.93
C LYS A 154 36.94 33.89 6.41
N GLN A 155 36.72 32.57 6.33
CA GLN A 155 37.71 31.57 6.71
C GLN A 155 39.02 31.74 5.92
N LYS A 156 38.95 31.95 4.59
CA LYS A 156 40.15 32.20 3.77
C LYS A 156 40.90 33.47 4.19
N MET A 157 40.18 34.55 4.51
CA MET A 157 40.80 35.79 4.97
C MET A 157 41.48 35.62 6.34
N ASP A 158 40.83 34.91 7.26
CA ASP A 158 41.38 34.64 8.59
C ASP A 158 42.60 33.72 8.51
N GLU A 159 42.56 32.69 7.64
CA GLU A 159 43.71 31.82 7.38
C GLU A 159 44.88 32.59 6.75
N ALA A 160 44.62 33.46 5.77
CA ALA A 160 45.66 34.28 5.15
C ALA A 160 46.33 35.22 6.17
N LYS A 161 45.54 35.86 7.04
CA LYS A 161 46.06 36.68 8.15
C LYS A 161 46.92 35.85 9.08
N LEU A 162 46.46 34.67 9.48
CA LEU A 162 47.21 33.79 10.37
C LEU A 162 48.55 33.40 9.72
N ARG A 163 48.55 33.02 8.44
CA ARG A 163 49.78 32.73 7.68
C ARG A 163 50.76 33.90 7.70
N THR A 164 50.30 35.12 7.36
CA THR A 164 51.17 36.31 7.39
C THR A 164 51.74 36.61 8.78
N GLN A 165 50.93 36.44 9.84
CA GLN A 165 51.41 36.61 11.22
C GLN A 165 52.41 35.53 11.63
N THR A 166 52.23 34.28 11.17
CA THR A 166 53.20 33.22 11.44
C THR A 166 54.50 33.44 10.68
N GLU A 167 54.44 33.91 9.44
CA GLU A 167 55.62 34.25 8.65
C GLU A 167 56.40 35.42 9.25
N SER A 168 55.73 36.48 9.71
CA SER A 168 56.40 37.62 10.34
C SER A 168 57.06 37.23 11.67
N LYS A 169 56.40 36.41 12.49
CA LYS A 169 57.01 35.84 13.72
C LYS A 169 58.23 34.97 13.40
N LEU A 170 58.14 34.10 12.39
CA LEU A 170 59.27 33.29 11.94
C LEU A 170 60.45 34.14 11.47
N GLN A 171 60.19 35.24 10.77
CA GLN A 171 61.24 36.18 10.36
C GLN A 171 61.90 36.88 11.56
N SER A 172 61.11 37.29 12.57
CA SER A 172 61.67 37.88 13.81
C SER A 172 62.56 36.89 14.53
N ILE A 173 62.05 35.67 14.77
CA ILE A 173 62.80 34.61 15.43
C ILE A 173 64.10 34.30 14.68
N ARG A 174 64.09 34.27 13.35
CA ARG A 174 65.32 34.07 12.55
C ARG A 174 66.32 35.22 12.73
N LYS A 175 65.85 36.47 12.83
CA LYS A 175 66.72 37.63 13.07
C LYS A 175 67.30 37.60 14.48
N GLU A 176 66.47 37.31 15.49
CA GLU A 176 66.90 37.15 16.89
C GLU A 176 67.90 36.01 17.05
N LYS A 177 67.63 34.85 16.44
CA LYS A 177 68.56 33.72 16.41
C LYS A 177 69.93 34.12 15.85
N LYS A 178 69.97 34.82 14.71
CA LYS A 178 71.22 35.30 14.11
C LYS A 178 71.97 36.29 15.02
N LYS A 179 71.25 37.16 15.74
CA LYS A 179 71.85 38.09 16.70
C LYS A 179 72.46 37.35 17.89
N LEU A 180 71.70 36.43 18.49
CA LEU A 180 72.17 35.62 19.61
C LEU A 180 73.37 34.74 19.22
N GLU A 181 73.37 34.16 18.03
CA GLU A 181 74.52 33.41 17.50
C GLU A 181 75.76 34.32 17.34
N ALA A 182 75.59 35.55 16.85
CA ALA A 182 76.69 36.50 16.74
C ALA A 182 77.20 36.97 18.11
N GLU A 183 76.30 37.26 19.06
CA GLU A 183 76.66 37.61 20.45
C GLU A 183 77.42 36.48 21.13
N LEU A 184 76.95 35.23 20.97
CA LEU A 184 77.63 34.05 21.50
C LEU A 184 79.06 33.92 20.95
N GLU A 185 79.23 34.12 19.64
CA GLU A 185 80.56 34.06 19.01
C GLU A 185 81.50 35.17 19.54
N THR A 186 80.97 36.38 19.75
CA THR A 186 81.76 37.47 20.36
C THR A 186 82.14 37.19 21.80
N GLN A 187 81.25 36.59 22.60
CA GLN A 187 81.52 36.20 23.98
C GLN A 187 82.60 35.12 24.04
N LYS A 188 82.53 34.10 23.17
CA LYS A 188 83.57 33.08 23.03
C LYS A 188 84.93 33.69 22.69
N ALA A 189 84.97 34.60 21.72
CA ALA A 189 86.21 35.28 21.33
C ALA A 189 86.80 36.15 22.46
N LEU A 190 85.94 36.76 23.30
CA LEU A 190 86.38 37.52 24.48
C LEU A 190 86.91 36.59 25.57
N ALA A 191 86.26 35.46 25.83
CA ALA A 191 86.72 34.45 26.78
C ALA A 191 88.08 33.87 26.37
N GLU A 192 88.28 33.55 25.08
CA GLU A 192 89.59 33.08 24.58
C GLU A 192 90.72 34.10 24.82
N LYS A 193 90.43 35.41 24.74
CA LYS A 193 91.39 36.48 25.04
C LYS A 193 91.61 36.70 26.54
N ALA A 194 90.66 36.34 27.40
CA ALA A 194 90.79 36.48 28.84
C ALA A 194 91.81 35.49 29.42
N ALA A 195 91.92 34.28 28.86
CA ALA A 195 92.84 33.26 29.36
C ALA A 195 94.34 33.67 29.41
N PRO A 196 94.97 34.25 28.37
CA PRO A 196 96.36 34.71 28.48
C PRO A 196 96.50 35.91 29.44
N LEU A 197 95.45 36.71 29.63
CA LEU A 197 95.43 37.77 30.65
C LEU A 197 95.43 37.17 32.07
N VAL A 198 94.74 36.05 32.29
CA VAL A 198 94.79 35.32 33.58
C VAL A 198 96.21 34.87 33.89
N GLU A 199 96.94 34.34 32.90
CA GLU A 199 98.35 33.96 33.05
C GLU A 199 99.22 35.18 33.39
N GLN A 200 99.08 36.30 32.66
CA GLN A 200 99.81 37.53 32.95
C GLN A 200 99.52 38.09 34.34
N VAL A 201 98.27 38.01 34.81
CA VAL A 201 97.89 38.43 36.17
C VAL A 201 98.54 37.52 37.22
N ARG A 202 98.60 36.20 36.99
CA ARG A 202 99.31 35.25 37.88
C ARG A 202 100.82 35.53 37.89
N GLU A 203 101.44 35.78 36.74
CA GLU A 203 102.87 36.10 36.62
C GLU A 203 103.22 37.42 37.32
N LEU A 204 102.44 38.49 37.08
CA LEU A 204 102.63 39.77 37.74
C LEU A 204 102.50 39.64 39.26
N HIS A 205 101.53 38.86 39.75
CA HIS A 205 101.38 38.55 41.18
C HIS A 205 102.62 37.85 41.74
N GLY A 206 103.19 36.91 40.97
CA GLY A 206 104.45 36.24 41.28
C GLY A 206 105.62 37.21 41.37
N LEU A 207 105.80 38.07 40.37
CA LEU A 207 106.85 39.09 40.35
C LEU A 207 106.72 40.08 41.51
N CYS A 208 105.51 40.53 41.84
CA CYS A 208 105.29 41.37 43.01
C CYS A 208 105.74 40.66 44.30
N LYS A 209 105.43 39.36 44.45
CA LYS A 209 105.88 38.57 45.62
C LYS A 209 107.39 38.45 45.68
N GLU A 210 108.05 38.25 44.54
CA GLU A 210 109.52 38.18 44.47
C GLU A 210 110.18 39.52 44.75
N ALA A 211 109.65 40.62 44.22
CA ALA A 211 110.10 41.97 44.53
C ALA A 211 110.00 42.26 46.03
N ASN A 212 108.89 41.88 46.67
CA ASN A 212 108.74 41.98 48.12
C ASN A 212 109.74 41.12 48.90
N LYS A 213 110.07 39.92 48.41
CA LYS A 213 111.13 39.09 49.01
C LYS A 213 112.50 39.77 48.91
N LYS A 214 112.83 40.36 47.76
CA LYS A 214 114.08 41.12 47.55
C LYS A 214 114.16 42.37 48.43
N ILE A 215 113.06 43.12 48.56
CA ILE A 215 112.99 44.28 49.46
C ILE A 215 113.21 43.83 50.91
N LYS A 216 112.57 42.73 51.32
CA LYS A 216 112.77 42.14 52.65
C LYS A 216 114.21 41.68 52.92
N SER A 217 114.99 41.34 51.89
CA SER A 217 116.42 41.03 52.06
C SER A 217 117.34 42.25 52.08
N LEU A 218 116.84 43.44 51.72
CA LEU A 218 117.61 44.69 51.63
C LEU A 218 117.23 45.73 52.70
N SER A 219 116.09 45.55 53.38
CA SER A 219 115.61 46.38 54.50
C SER A 219 114.87 45.50 55.52
N GLU A 220 115.19 45.65 56.82
CA GLU A 220 114.47 44.98 57.91
C GLU A 220 113.18 45.72 58.31
N ASP A 221 112.92 46.90 57.75
CA ASP A 221 111.78 47.73 58.14
C ASP A 221 110.48 47.28 57.44
N LYS A 222 109.48 46.87 58.23
CA LYS A 222 108.21 46.31 57.71
C LYS A 222 107.39 47.29 56.89
N LYS A 223 107.67 48.60 56.99
CA LYS A 223 107.00 49.66 56.24
C LYS A 223 107.43 49.73 54.76
N ASP A 224 108.56 49.11 54.43
CA ASP A 224 109.09 49.11 53.05
C ASP A 224 108.49 47.98 52.19
N GLN A 225 107.71 47.07 52.79
CA GLN A 225 107.04 45.98 52.06
C GLN A 225 105.66 46.42 51.52
N ILE A 226 105.38 46.08 50.26
CA ILE A 226 104.11 46.36 49.61
C ILE A 226 103.07 45.30 50.02
N LYS A 227 101.84 45.69 50.41
CA LYS A 227 100.78 44.71 50.66
C LYS A 227 100.25 44.15 49.34
N ILE A 228 100.54 42.88 49.04
CA ILE A 228 100.04 42.21 47.83
C ILE A 228 98.65 41.59 48.14
N PRO A 229 97.59 41.96 47.40
CA PRO A 229 96.26 41.37 47.56
C PRO A 229 96.24 39.85 47.34
N LYS A 230 95.30 39.13 47.97
CA LYS A 230 95.12 37.69 47.70
C LYS A 230 94.53 37.50 46.30
N LEU A 231 95.08 36.55 45.56
CA LEU A 231 94.55 36.16 44.26
C LEU A 231 93.31 35.28 44.49
N ASP A 232 92.19 35.62 43.85
CA ASP A 232 90.98 34.80 43.81
C ASP A 232 91.16 33.72 42.73
N LYS A 233 91.32 32.48 43.15
CA LYS A 233 91.68 31.38 42.24
C LYS A 233 90.46 30.81 41.52
N GLU A 234 89.33 30.72 42.20
CA GLU A 234 88.09 30.16 41.64
C GLU A 234 87.57 31.03 40.50
N LEU A 235 87.59 32.36 40.68
CA LEU A 235 87.21 33.29 39.63
C LEU A 235 88.16 33.19 38.41
N LEU A 236 89.46 33.06 38.63
CA LEU A 236 90.44 32.97 37.54
C LEU A 236 90.38 31.64 36.80
N GLU A 237 90.08 30.54 37.50
CA GLU A 237 89.85 29.22 36.90
C GLU A 237 88.57 29.20 36.03
N SER A 238 87.52 29.94 36.42
CA SER A 238 86.29 30.04 35.60
C SER A 238 86.49 30.67 34.22
N PHE A 239 87.52 31.51 34.03
CA PHE A 239 87.88 32.08 32.72
C PHE A 239 88.75 31.13 31.88
N GLU A 240 89.23 30.03 32.47
CA GLU A 240 90.01 28.98 31.82
C GLU A 240 89.14 27.74 31.52
N GLU A 241 88.11 27.46 32.34
CA GLU A 241 87.18 26.33 32.15
C GLU A 241 86.37 26.41 30.85
N ASP A 242 86.07 27.62 30.33
CA ASP A 242 85.43 27.77 29.00
C ASP A 242 86.32 27.33 27.82
N LYS A 243 87.62 27.05 28.04
CA LYS A 243 88.49 26.41 27.03
C LYS A 243 88.37 24.88 26.98
N SER A 244 87.84 24.23 28.01
CA SER A 244 87.86 22.75 28.11
C SER A 244 86.59 22.08 27.58
N GLU A 245 85.53 22.83 27.26
CA GLU A 245 84.35 22.32 26.54
C GLU A 245 84.36 22.76 25.07
N LYS A 246 85.28 22.17 24.30
CA LYS A 246 85.15 22.01 22.84
C LYS A 246 85.08 20.51 22.51
#